data_AF-A0A0W1A2U6-F1
#
_entry.id   AF-A0A0W1A2U6-F1
#
_cell.length_a   1.000
_cell.length_b   1.000
_cell.length_c   1.000
_cell.angle_alpha   90.00
_cell.angle_beta   90.00
_cell.angle_gamma   90.00
#
_symmetry.space_group_name_H-M   'P 1'
#
loop_
_entity.id
_entity.type
_entity.pdbx_description
1 polymer ?
#
loop_
_entity_poly.entity_id
_entity_poly.type
_entity_poly.pdbx_seq_one_letter_code
_entity_poly.pdbx_strand_id
1 'polypeptide(L)'
;MKKLSVLLAAVLLSSCASMRYGNFTQMAQGKDAYLATDAATQLTRVYPPAQNTFCIGQAVNDGFGLSLIQNLRKKGYGINENQCPKNKANFFYVLDELKPQSYRVSLFVGIQTLSRLYAKNNKNIIPVSAWTHKE
;
A
#
# COMPACT_ATOMS: atom_id res chain seq x y z
N MET A 1 26.36 -3.20 -40.11
CA MET A 1 24.91 -2.95 -39.88
C MET A 1 24.26 -3.98 -38.94
N LYS A 2 24.50 -5.30 -39.08
CA LYS A 2 23.97 -6.33 -38.15
C LYS A 2 24.33 -6.11 -36.66
N LYS A 3 25.58 -5.71 -36.34
CA LYS A 3 25.99 -5.46 -34.95
C LYS A 3 25.28 -4.25 -34.31
N LEU A 4 24.86 -3.27 -35.11
CA LEU A 4 24.14 -2.09 -34.65
C LEU A 4 22.67 -2.43 -34.34
N SER A 5 22.03 -3.30 -35.13
CA SER A 5 20.67 -3.81 -34.83
C SER A 5 20.61 -4.65 -33.56
N VAL A 6 21.66 -5.41 -33.25
CA VAL A 6 21.71 -6.22 -32.01
C VAL A 6 21.83 -5.32 -30.76
N LEU A 7 22.65 -4.26 -30.84
CA LEU A 7 22.76 -3.26 -29.77
C LEU A 7 21.46 -2.48 -29.56
N LEU A 8 20.76 -2.12 -30.64
CA LEU A 8 19.49 -1.39 -30.57
C LEU A 8 18.35 -2.28 -30.01
N ALA A 9 18.35 -3.57 -30.34
CA ALA A 9 17.39 -4.53 -29.79
C ALA A 9 17.59 -4.77 -28.29
N ALA A 10 18.83 -4.75 -27.79
CA ALA A 10 19.14 -4.97 -26.37
C ALA A 10 18.65 -3.82 -25.47
N VAL A 11 18.59 -2.58 -25.97
CA VAL A 11 18.10 -1.41 -25.21
C VAL A 11 16.56 -1.41 -25.08
N LEU A 12 15.85 -2.04 -26.02
CA LEU A 12 14.39 -2.09 -26.02
C LEU A 12 13.80 -3.15 -25.07
N LEU A 13 14.64 -4.05 -24.53
CA LEU A 13 14.20 -5.16 -23.67
C LEU A 13 14.27 -4.85 -22.16
N SER A 14 14.79 -3.68 -21.76
CA SER A 14 14.86 -3.28 -20.35
C SER A 14 13.58 -2.58 -19.88
N SER A 15 12.46 -3.31 -19.86
CA SER A 15 11.30 -2.85 -19.08
C SER A 15 11.53 -3.17 -17.61
N CYS A 16 12.11 -2.22 -16.87
CA CYS A 16 12.10 -2.27 -15.42
C CYS A 16 10.65 -2.08 -14.94
N ALA A 17 9.96 -3.18 -14.61
CA ALA A 17 8.69 -3.13 -13.91
C ALA A 17 8.92 -2.50 -12.53
N SER A 18 8.77 -1.18 -12.45
CA SER A 18 8.88 -0.45 -11.20
C SER A 18 7.59 -0.60 -10.41
N MET A 19 7.68 -1.08 -9.17
CA MET A 19 6.54 -1.18 -8.28
C MET A 19 6.04 0.23 -7.94
N ARG A 20 4.73 0.45 -8.10
CA ARG A 20 4.05 1.70 -7.74
C ARG A 20 3.29 1.49 -6.43
N TYR A 21 3.38 2.46 -5.54
CA TYR A 21 2.68 2.46 -4.25
C TYR A 21 1.67 3.60 -4.20
N GLY A 22 0.56 3.40 -3.50
CA GLY A 22 -0.51 4.38 -3.38
C GLY A 22 -1.90 3.76 -3.49
N ASN A 23 -2.90 4.63 -3.48
CA ASN A 23 -4.26 4.27 -3.85
C ASN A 23 -4.45 4.42 -5.37
N PHE A 24 -4.79 3.31 -6.02
CA PHE A 24 -5.04 3.20 -7.47
C PHE A 24 -6.52 2.96 -7.78
N THR A 25 -7.42 3.23 -6.83
CA THR A 25 -8.86 3.03 -6.99
C THR A 25 -9.58 4.34 -7.26
N GLN A 26 -10.71 4.28 -7.97
CA GLN A 26 -11.62 5.42 -8.17
C GLN A 26 -12.79 5.38 -7.17
N MET A 27 -12.47 5.23 -5.89
CA MET A 27 -13.50 5.14 -4.84
C MET A 27 -14.01 6.51 -4.40
N ALA A 28 -15.31 6.58 -4.08
CA ALA A 28 -15.89 7.76 -3.46
C ALA A 28 -15.32 8.01 -2.06
N GLN A 29 -15.19 9.29 -1.70
CA GLN A 29 -14.66 9.76 -0.43
C GLN A 29 -15.38 9.12 0.78
N GLY A 30 -14.62 8.62 1.75
CA GLY A 30 -15.12 8.02 2.99
C GLY A 30 -15.11 6.50 3.01
N LYS A 31 -15.13 5.83 1.85
CA LYS A 31 -14.99 4.36 1.79
C LYS A 31 -13.55 3.89 1.99
N ASP A 32 -12.61 4.70 1.53
CA ASP A 32 -11.18 4.59 1.79
C ASP A 32 -10.85 4.72 3.29
N ALA A 33 -11.59 5.54 4.03
CA ALA A 33 -11.42 5.69 5.49
C ALA A 33 -11.75 4.41 6.27
N TYR A 34 -12.78 3.65 5.85
CA TYR A 34 -13.08 2.33 6.43
C TYR A 34 -11.91 1.36 6.23
N LEU A 35 -11.43 1.24 4.98
CA LEU A 35 -10.29 0.38 4.64
C LEU A 35 -9.04 0.76 5.44
N ALA A 36 -8.77 2.07 5.56
CA ALA A 36 -7.64 2.58 6.34
C ALA A 36 -7.76 2.25 7.84
N THR A 37 -8.99 2.26 8.38
CA THR A 37 -9.25 1.91 9.79
C THR A 37 -9.03 0.42 10.06
N ASP A 38 -9.50 -0.45 9.15
CA ASP A 38 -9.25 -1.90 9.26
C ASP A 38 -7.74 -2.21 9.12
N ALA A 39 -7.05 -1.57 8.17
CA ALA A 39 -5.60 -1.69 7.98
C ALA A 39 -4.82 -1.27 9.24
N ALA A 40 -5.14 -0.11 9.83
CA ALA A 40 -4.50 0.34 11.07
C ALA A 40 -4.74 -0.63 12.22
N THR A 41 -5.96 -1.18 12.33
CA THR A 41 -6.30 -2.18 13.35
C THR A 41 -5.48 -3.45 13.17
N GLN A 42 -5.27 -3.91 11.94
CA GLN A 42 -4.41 -5.06 11.70
C GLN A 42 -2.94 -4.76 12.05
N LEU A 43 -2.42 -3.59 11.68
CA LEU A 43 -1.06 -3.19 12.03
C LEU A 43 -0.84 -3.21 13.55
N THR A 44 -1.82 -2.79 14.36
CA THR A 44 -1.72 -2.86 15.83
C THR A 44 -1.63 -4.26 16.41
N ARG A 45 -2.11 -5.27 15.69
CA ARG A 45 -2.03 -6.67 16.12
C ARG A 45 -0.66 -7.28 15.83
N VAL A 46 -0.05 -6.88 14.72
CA VAL A 46 1.21 -7.47 14.23
C VAL A 46 2.43 -6.68 14.68
N TYR A 47 2.33 -5.35 14.75
CA TYR A 47 3.43 -4.44 15.10
C TYR A 47 3.01 -3.57 16.27
N PRO A 48 3.28 -3.93 17.53
CA PRO A 48 2.81 -3.16 18.69
C PRO A 48 3.22 -1.66 18.63
N PRO A 49 2.36 -0.73 19.10
CA PRO A 49 2.68 0.69 19.16
C PRO A 49 3.84 0.97 20.12
N ALA A 50 4.50 2.13 19.95
CA ALA A 50 5.71 2.57 20.65
C ALA A 50 6.98 1.71 20.47
N GLN A 51 6.87 0.47 19.98
CA GLN A 51 8.01 -0.38 19.62
C GLN A 51 8.36 -0.27 18.13
N ASN A 52 7.44 0.23 17.32
CA ASN A 52 7.57 0.34 15.88
C ASN A 52 7.33 1.77 15.43
N THR A 53 8.19 2.26 14.54
CA THR A 53 8.01 3.54 13.84
C THR A 53 7.89 3.27 12.35
N PHE A 54 7.01 4.03 11.68
CA PHE A 54 6.79 3.88 10.25
C PHE A 54 7.34 5.09 9.49
N CYS A 55 8.24 4.82 8.55
CA CYS A 55 8.80 5.77 7.60
C CYS A 55 8.21 5.47 6.22
N ILE A 56 7.31 6.34 5.76
CA ILE A 56 6.54 6.10 4.54
C ILE A 56 7.39 6.44 3.32
N GLY A 57 7.62 5.48 2.42
CA GLY A 57 8.48 5.68 1.25
C GLY A 57 7.81 6.25 0.00
N GLN A 58 6.49 6.41 0.04
CA GLN A 58 5.68 6.99 -1.04
C GLN A 58 5.15 8.37 -0.65
N ALA A 59 4.89 9.23 -1.63
CA ALA A 59 4.12 10.45 -1.38
C ALA A 59 2.67 10.08 -1.05
N VAL A 60 2.11 10.65 0.02
CA VAL A 60 0.75 10.37 0.48
C VAL A 60 -0.15 11.55 0.14
N ASN A 61 -0.83 11.44 -1.00
CA ASN A 61 -1.75 12.47 -1.51
C ASN A 61 -3.17 11.92 -1.71
N ASP A 62 -3.46 10.73 -1.19
CA ASP A 62 -4.73 10.03 -1.33
C ASP A 62 -5.46 9.87 0.01
N GLY A 63 -6.80 9.79 -0.04
CA GLY A 63 -7.64 9.75 1.16
C GLY A 63 -7.46 8.51 2.03
N PHE A 64 -7.09 7.37 1.43
CA PHE A 64 -6.75 6.15 2.18
C PHE A 64 -5.49 6.37 3.01
N GLY A 65 -4.41 6.84 2.39
CA GLY A 65 -3.13 7.06 3.06
C GLY A 65 -3.22 8.11 4.17
N LEU A 66 -3.90 9.23 3.91
CA LEU A 66 -4.14 10.26 4.93
C LEU A 66 -4.91 9.70 6.13
N SER A 67 -5.98 8.93 5.88
CA SER A 67 -6.77 8.29 6.95
C SER A 67 -5.96 7.25 7.71
N LEU A 68 -5.12 6.47 7.01
CA LEU A 68 -4.28 5.43 7.61
C LEU A 68 -3.27 6.04 8.58
N ILE A 69 -2.59 7.10 8.16
CA ILE A 69 -1.63 7.81 9.01
C ILE A 69 -2.31 8.40 10.24
N GLN A 70 -3.46 9.07 10.06
CA GLN A 70 -4.22 9.62 11.18
C GLN A 70 -4.62 8.53 12.18
N ASN A 71 -5.11 7.38 11.70
CA ASN A 71 -5.49 6.26 12.55
C ASN A 71 -4.30 5.67 13.31
N LEU A 72 -3.16 5.48 12.66
CA LEU A 72 -1.96 4.99 13.32
C LEU A 72 -1.43 5.98 14.36
N ARG A 73 -1.44 7.29 14.09
CA ARG A 73 -1.09 8.29 15.11
C ARG A 73 -2.00 8.22 16.34
N LYS A 74 -3.31 8.10 16.13
CA LYS A 74 -4.28 7.90 17.24
C LYS A 74 -4.00 6.63 18.04
N LYS A 75 -3.36 5.62 17.44
CA LYS A 75 -2.93 4.39 18.11
C LYS A 75 -1.53 4.49 18.74
N GLY A 76 -0.84 5.62 18.64
CA GLY A 76 0.44 5.88 19.30
C GLY A 76 1.68 5.53 18.47
N TYR A 77 1.56 5.35 17.15
CA TYR A 77 2.75 5.16 16.30
C TYR A 77 3.46 6.47 15.99
N GLY A 78 4.79 6.44 16.02
CA GLY A 78 5.61 7.46 15.38
C GLY A 78 5.61 7.26 13.86
N ILE A 79 5.13 8.26 13.12
CA ILE A 79 5.08 8.23 11.65
C ILE A 79 5.85 9.39 11.06
N ASN A 80 6.78 9.08 10.16
CA ASN A 80 7.39 10.06 9.27
C ASN A 80 6.59 10.12 7.96
N GLU A 81 5.85 11.22 7.81
CA GLU A 81 4.95 11.47 6.67
C GLU A 81 5.67 12.07 5.46
N ASN A 82 6.83 12.67 5.68
CA ASN A 82 7.66 13.12 4.58
C ASN A 82 8.12 11.89 3.82
N GLN A 83 8.04 11.94 2.49
CA GLN A 83 8.47 10.82 1.65
C GLN A 83 9.90 10.43 2.02
N CYS A 84 10.03 9.29 2.70
CA CYS A 84 11.30 8.81 3.18
C CYS A 84 12.18 8.41 2.00
N PRO A 85 13.50 8.67 2.05
CA PRO A 85 14.44 8.09 1.12
C PRO A 85 14.27 6.57 1.07
N LYS A 86 14.37 5.96 -0.12
CA LYS A 86 14.09 4.53 -0.33
C LYS A 86 14.87 3.60 0.61
N ASN A 87 16.09 3.97 1.01
CA ASN A 87 16.94 3.21 1.91
C ASN A 87 16.55 3.31 3.40
N LYS A 88 15.66 4.24 3.76
CA LYS A 88 15.14 4.44 5.13
C LYS A 88 13.65 4.14 5.24
N ALA A 89 12.93 4.11 4.12
CA ALA A 89 11.53 3.74 4.07
C ALA A 89 11.36 2.28 4.51
N ASN A 90 10.50 2.07 5.50
CA ASN A 90 10.17 0.74 6.00
C ASN A 90 8.67 0.44 5.88
N PHE A 91 7.87 1.39 5.38
CA PHE A 91 6.44 1.23 5.22
C PHE A 91 5.95 1.75 3.87
N PHE A 92 5.20 0.89 3.17
CA PHE A 92 4.49 1.23 1.94
C PHE A 92 3.09 0.61 1.95
N TYR A 93 2.20 1.14 1.12
CA TYR A 93 0.89 0.54 0.90
C TYR A 93 0.48 0.59 -0.58
N VAL A 94 -0.35 -0.37 -0.95
CA VAL A 94 -1.07 -0.40 -2.23
C VAL A 94 -2.54 -0.65 -1.91
N LEU A 95 -3.41 0.21 -2.43
CA LEU A 95 -4.84 -0.04 -2.53
C LEU A 95 -5.19 -0.11 -4.01
N ASP A 96 -5.53 -1.30 -4.49
CA ASP A 96 -5.85 -1.54 -5.89
C ASP A 96 -7.20 -2.25 -6.08
N GLU A 97 -7.76 -2.11 -7.28
CA GLU A 97 -8.98 -2.79 -7.71
C GLU A 97 -8.59 -3.97 -8.60
N LEU A 98 -8.84 -5.20 -8.15
CA LEU A 98 -8.46 -6.41 -8.88
C LEU A 98 -9.46 -6.72 -10.00
N LYS A 99 -10.73 -6.45 -9.73
CA LYS A 99 -11.90 -6.61 -10.60
C LYS A 99 -12.93 -5.54 -10.20
N PRO A 100 -13.90 -5.17 -11.05
CA PRO A 100 -14.93 -4.22 -10.66
C PRO A 100 -15.55 -4.58 -9.31
N GLN A 101 -15.55 -3.61 -8.39
CA GLN A 101 -16.09 -3.76 -7.02
C GLN A 101 -15.31 -4.72 -6.12
N SER A 102 -14.08 -5.11 -6.48
CA SER A 102 -13.20 -5.96 -5.69
C SER A 102 -11.87 -5.25 -5.44
N TYR A 103 -11.60 -4.92 -4.18
CA TYR A 103 -10.42 -4.17 -3.77
C TYR A 103 -9.46 -5.04 -2.98
N ARG A 104 -8.19 -4.66 -2.99
CA ARG A 104 -7.16 -5.24 -2.15
C ARG A 104 -6.39 -4.13 -1.47
N VAL A 105 -6.16 -4.30 -0.17
CA VAL A 105 -5.17 -3.52 0.57
C VAL A 105 -3.96 -4.40 0.80
N SER A 106 -2.80 -3.93 0.41
CA SER A 106 -1.49 -4.53 0.69
C SER A 106 -0.63 -3.54 1.44
N LEU A 107 -0.10 -3.99 2.59
CA LEU A 107 0.77 -3.22 3.48
C LEU A 107 2.14 -3.91 3.48
N PHE A 108 3.19 -3.15 3.20
CA PHE A 108 4.56 -3.64 3.16
C PHE A 108 5.33 -3.02 4.32
N VAL A 109 5.69 -3.83 5.31
CA VAL A 109 6.44 -3.41 6.50
C VAL A 109 7.78 -4.14 6.51
N GLY A 110 8.84 -3.43 6.14
CA GLY A 110 10.16 -4.04 5.89
C GLY A 110 10.08 -5.09 4.78
N ILE A 111 10.37 -6.35 5.12
CA ILE A 111 10.26 -7.51 4.21
C ILE A 111 8.88 -8.17 4.24
N GLN A 112 8.07 -7.87 5.26
CA GLN A 112 6.80 -8.55 5.49
C GLN A 112 5.68 -7.87 4.73
N THR A 113 4.73 -8.67 4.25
CA THR A 113 3.53 -8.16 3.57
C THR A 113 2.28 -8.64 4.29
N LEU A 114 1.40 -7.69 4.62
CA LEU A 114 0.04 -7.96 5.06
C LEU A 114 -0.92 -7.64 3.92
N SER A 115 -1.89 -8.50 3.64
CA SER A 115 -2.87 -8.23 2.58
C SER A 115 -4.26 -8.72 2.90
N ARG A 116 -5.28 -8.02 2.40
CA ARG A 116 -6.68 -8.41 2.55
C ARG A 116 -7.51 -8.01 1.34
N LEU A 117 -8.46 -8.87 0.99
CA LEU A 117 -9.43 -8.63 -0.06
C LEU A 117 -10.75 -8.09 0.51
N TYR A 118 -11.35 -7.19 -0.26
CA TYR A 118 -12.62 -6.56 0.04
C TYR A 118 -13.52 -6.59 -1.19
N ALA A 119 -14.83 -6.70 -0.97
CA ALA A 119 -15.83 -6.54 -2.01
C ALA A 119 -16.77 -5.38 -1.67
N LYS A 120 -17.16 -4.63 -2.68
CA LYS A 120 -18.24 -3.64 -2.59
C LYS A 120 -19.56 -4.33 -2.92
N ASN A 121 -20.49 -4.28 -1.98
CA ASN A 121 -21.88 -4.66 -2.18
C ASN A 121 -22.71 -3.38 -2.10
N ASN A 122 -23.46 -3.04 -3.16
CA ASN A 122 -24.35 -1.88 -3.29
C ASN A 122 -23.76 -0.57 -2.73
N LYS A 123 -23.84 -0.36 -1.40
CA LYS A 123 -23.37 0.82 -0.68
C LYS A 123 -22.18 0.58 0.26
N ASN A 124 -21.84 -0.64 0.64
CA ASN A 124 -20.81 -0.92 1.66
C ASN A 124 -19.61 -1.66 1.06
N ILE A 125 -18.46 -1.52 1.69
CA ILE A 125 -17.29 -2.37 1.43
C ILE A 125 -17.15 -3.30 2.61
N ILE A 126 -17.02 -4.60 2.32
CA ILE A 126 -16.90 -5.65 3.33
C ILE A 126 -15.64 -6.47 3.05
N PRO A 127 -14.97 -6.98 4.09
CA PRO A 127 -13.87 -7.91 3.91
C PRO A 127 -14.40 -9.24 3.40
N VAL A 128 -13.72 -9.81 2.40
CA VAL A 128 -14.05 -11.13 1.84
C VAL A 128 -12.94 -12.16 2.04
N SER A 129 -11.84 -11.75 2.68
CA SER A 129 -10.78 -12.63 3.17
C SER A 129 -10.36 -12.26 4.59
N ALA A 130 -9.64 -13.17 5.25
CA ALA A 130 -8.81 -12.81 6.40
C ALA A 130 -7.61 -11.95 5.94
N TRP A 131 -6.93 -11.32 6.89
CA TRP A 131 -5.60 -10.76 6.65
C TRP A 131 -4.61 -11.90 6.44
N THR A 132 -3.93 -11.90 5.30
CA THR A 132 -2.78 -12.77 5.06
C THR A 132 -1.53 -12.07 5.52
N HIS A 133 -0.56 -12.85 6.00
CA HIS A 133 0.74 -12.39 6.42
C HIS A 133 1.79 -13.25 5.73
N LYS A 134 2.67 -12.59 4.97
CA LYS A 134 3.79 -13.24 4.28
C LYS A 134 5.09 -12.67 4.86
N GLU A 135 5.96 -13.59 5.29
CA GLU A 135 7.32 -13.33 5.79
C GLU A 135 8.36 -13.52 4.69
#